data_AF-A0A3B0XY92-F1
#
_entry.id   AF-A0A3B0XY92-F1
#
_cell.length_a   1.000
_cell.length_b   1.000
_cell.length_c   1.000
_cell.angle_alpha   90.00
_cell.angle_beta   90.00
_cell.angle_gamma   90.00
#
_symmetry.space_group_name_H-M   'P 1'
#
loop_
_entity.id
_entity.type
_entity.pdbx_description
1 polymer ?
#
loop_
_entity_poly.entity_id
_entity_poly.type
_entity_poly.pdbx_seq_one_letter_code
_entity_poly.pdbx_strand_id
1 'polypeptide(L)'
;MAWNEPGGGNNKDPWGGRNNQSPPDLDEIVKKMQDKLSGLFGGGGRRAGGSGGGSASGKGFAGGLGLIAGIAFIVWLFSGIYIVDAGTRGVVMRFGAYTETTMPGPHWHFPYPIEQVENVNVEQRRFVEIGYRSGTGGQAGLTVEREALMLTKDENIVNVKLAVQYQISDPVKYLFDVRQPEAVLKQVAESAVREVIGKSQMDFVLKEGRADVVSRVKKSMQSTLDRYEIGILVSDVNLQDAQPPEEVQAAFSDAIKA
;
A
#
# COMPACT_ATOMS: atom_id res chain seq x y z
N MET A 1 -91.67 -11.00 -19.97
CA MET A 1 -92.77 -11.57 -19.16
C MET A 1 -92.11 -12.06 -17.88
N ALA A 2 -92.20 -11.25 -16.82
CA ALA A 2 -92.92 -11.54 -15.57
C ALA A 2 -92.21 -12.66 -14.77
N TRP A 3 -91.69 -12.44 -13.57
CA TRP A 3 -92.44 -12.39 -12.30
C TRP A 3 -91.41 -12.16 -11.16
N ASN A 4 -91.53 -11.13 -10.30
CA ASN A 4 -92.08 -11.14 -8.92
C ASN A 4 -92.10 -12.53 -8.24
N GLU A 5 -91.74 -12.78 -6.97
CA GLU A 5 -91.49 -11.97 -5.78
C GLU A 5 -90.93 -12.92 -4.67
N PRO A 6 -90.53 -12.42 -3.49
CA PRO A 6 -89.64 -13.07 -2.53
C PRO A 6 -90.36 -13.99 -1.54
N GLY A 7 -89.61 -14.87 -0.88
CA GLY A 7 -90.14 -15.67 0.23
C GLY A 7 -89.02 -16.43 0.93
N GLY A 8 -88.79 -16.10 2.20
CA GLY A 8 -87.66 -16.55 2.98
C GLY A 8 -87.58 -18.06 3.22
N GLY A 9 -86.36 -18.49 3.48
CA GLY A 9 -86.05 -19.84 3.95
C GLY A 9 -84.66 -19.83 4.59
N ASN A 10 -84.62 -19.65 5.91
CA ASN A 10 -83.46 -19.96 6.73
C ASN A 10 -83.05 -21.41 6.45
N ASN A 11 -81.86 -21.62 5.89
CA ASN A 11 -81.17 -22.90 5.98
C ASN A 11 -79.72 -22.63 6.42
N LYS A 12 -79.50 -22.67 7.74
CA LYS A 12 -78.17 -22.67 8.35
C LYS A 12 -77.58 -24.06 8.17
N ASP A 13 -76.52 -24.17 7.37
CA ASP A 13 -75.71 -25.38 7.28
C ASP A 13 -74.88 -25.57 8.58
N PRO A 14 -74.82 -26.78 9.15
CA PRO A 14 -74.24 -27.02 10.47
C PRO A 14 -72.74 -27.38 10.46
N TRP A 15 -71.98 -27.04 9.41
CA TRP A 15 -70.56 -27.47 9.29
C TRP A 15 -69.63 -26.41 8.68
N GLY A 16 -69.64 -25.18 9.23
CA GLY A 16 -68.69 -24.14 8.85
C GLY A 16 -68.18 -23.36 10.06
N GLY A 17 -67.19 -23.89 10.77
CA GLY A 17 -66.63 -23.22 11.95
C GLY A 17 -65.29 -23.81 12.40
N ARG A 18 -64.23 -23.59 11.60
CA ARG A 18 -62.87 -23.87 12.05
C ARG A 18 -62.18 -22.55 12.42
N ASN A 19 -61.97 -22.39 13.73
CA ASN A 19 -61.08 -21.41 14.34
C ASN A 19 -59.78 -21.27 13.56
N ASN A 20 -59.49 -20.06 13.10
CA ASN A 20 -58.14 -19.66 12.71
C ASN A 20 -57.58 -18.74 13.79
N GLN A 21 -57.00 -19.35 14.83
CA GLN A 21 -56.07 -18.67 15.72
C GLN A 21 -54.73 -18.59 14.99
N SER A 22 -54.51 -17.47 14.32
CA SER A 22 -53.19 -17.10 13.82
C SER A 22 -52.28 -16.77 15.02
N PRO A 23 -51.03 -17.25 15.04
CA PRO A 23 -50.08 -16.98 16.12
C PRO A 23 -49.67 -15.48 16.16
N PRO A 24 -49.15 -14.99 17.31
CA PRO A 24 -48.98 -13.57 17.60
C PRO A 24 -48.24 -12.83 16.48
N ASP A 25 -48.87 -11.77 15.99
CA ASP A 25 -48.43 -10.99 14.83
C ASP A 25 -46.99 -10.49 15.00
N LEU A 26 -46.09 -11.02 14.17
CA LEU A 26 -44.71 -10.53 14.03
C LEU A 26 -44.68 -9.04 13.65
N ASP A 27 -45.72 -8.56 12.99
CA ASP A 27 -45.92 -7.15 12.64
C ASP A 27 -46.11 -6.24 13.87
N GLU A 28 -46.73 -6.73 14.95
CA GLU A 28 -46.80 -5.97 16.19
C GLU A 28 -45.43 -5.88 16.87
N ILE A 29 -44.63 -6.94 16.79
CA ILE A 29 -43.30 -6.99 17.40
C ILE A 29 -42.35 -6.08 16.63
N VAL A 30 -42.42 -6.09 15.29
CA VAL A 30 -41.65 -5.21 14.41
C VAL A 30 -42.08 -3.74 14.61
N LYS A 31 -43.38 -3.45 14.70
CA LYS A 31 -43.87 -2.09 15.01
C LYS A 31 -43.44 -1.62 16.39
N LYS A 32 -43.58 -2.44 17.44
CA LYS A 32 -43.14 -2.09 18.80
C LYS A 32 -41.62 -1.88 18.87
N MET A 33 -40.84 -2.57 18.04
CA MET A 33 -39.39 -2.36 17.93
C MET A 33 -39.06 -1.07 17.17
N GLN A 34 -39.78 -0.78 16.09
CA GLN A 34 -39.67 0.47 15.31
C GLN A 34 -40.11 1.69 16.14
N ASP A 35 -41.14 1.57 16.96
CA ASP A 35 -41.63 2.64 17.84
C ASP A 35 -40.64 2.92 18.99
N LYS A 36 -39.96 1.89 19.49
CA LYS A 36 -38.89 2.05 20.50
C LYS A 36 -37.59 2.58 19.90
N LEU A 37 -37.22 2.12 18.70
CA LEU A 37 -36.03 2.59 17.98
C LEU A 37 -36.22 4.05 17.52
N SER A 38 -37.41 4.38 17.01
CA SER A 38 -37.75 5.76 16.64
C SER A 38 -37.91 6.66 17.87
N GLY A 39 -38.32 6.14 19.03
CA GLY A 39 -38.32 6.90 20.29
C GLY A 39 -36.93 7.23 20.83
N LEU A 40 -35.90 6.49 20.42
CA LEU A 40 -34.49 6.74 20.77
C LEU A 40 -33.76 7.59 19.71
N PHE A 41 -34.15 7.50 18.42
CA PHE A 41 -33.61 8.31 17.32
C PHE A 41 -34.44 9.55 16.97
N GLY A 42 -35.64 9.67 17.52
CA GLY A 42 -36.61 10.74 17.28
C GLY A 42 -37.14 11.23 18.62
N GLY A 43 -36.52 12.30 19.12
CA GLY A 43 -36.85 12.94 20.39
C GLY A 43 -38.36 13.12 20.58
N GLY A 44 -38.85 12.55 21.68
CA GLY A 44 -40.27 12.46 21.99
C GLY A 44 -40.96 13.80 22.24
N GLY A 45 -42.21 13.88 21.80
CA GLY A 45 -43.17 14.90 22.18
C GLY A 45 -44.59 14.32 22.18
N ARG A 46 -45.08 13.91 23.35
CA ARG A 46 -46.50 13.62 23.58
C ARG A 46 -47.29 14.94 23.60
N ARG A 47 -48.37 15.03 22.81
CA ARG A 47 -49.63 15.80 23.00
C ARG A 47 -50.47 15.62 21.72
N ALA A 48 -51.57 14.87 21.76
CA ALA A 48 -52.91 15.32 22.12
C ALA A 48 -53.47 16.40 21.16
N GLY A 49 -54.56 16.03 20.44
CA GLY A 49 -55.54 16.96 19.88
C GLY A 49 -55.16 17.62 18.55
N GLY A 50 -55.72 17.10 17.45
CA GLY A 50 -55.68 17.77 16.15
C GLY A 50 -56.67 18.93 16.09
N SER A 51 -56.19 20.10 15.67
CA SER A 51 -56.88 21.11 14.88
C SER A 51 -55.98 22.34 14.75
N GLY A 52 -55.78 22.83 13.52
CA GLY A 52 -55.19 24.15 13.27
C GLY A 52 -53.82 24.10 12.62
N GLY A 53 -53.78 24.47 11.34
CA GLY A 53 -52.56 24.61 10.56
C GLY A 53 -51.67 25.75 11.04
N GLY A 54 -50.39 25.65 10.70
CA GLY A 54 -49.42 26.71 10.92
C GLY A 54 -47.99 26.21 11.02
N SER A 55 -47.22 26.52 9.96
CA SER A 55 -45.76 26.58 9.93
C SER A 55 -45.00 25.26 10.15
N ALA A 56 -44.44 24.75 9.06
CA ALA A 56 -43.38 23.75 9.04
C ALA A 56 -42.21 24.21 9.93
N SER A 57 -42.18 23.73 11.17
CA SER A 57 -41.05 23.85 12.09
C SER A 57 -39.97 22.88 11.64
N GLY A 58 -38.97 23.37 10.92
CA GLY A 58 -37.77 22.63 10.50
C GLY A 58 -36.87 22.11 11.64
N LYS A 59 -37.38 21.99 12.87
CA LYS A 59 -36.61 21.51 14.03
C LYS A 59 -36.52 19.98 14.14
N GLY A 60 -37.46 19.22 13.56
CA GLY A 60 -37.42 17.76 13.57
C GLY A 60 -36.34 17.17 12.66
N PHE A 61 -36.12 17.79 11.49
CA PHE A 61 -35.03 17.42 10.58
C PHE A 61 -33.67 17.92 11.06
N ALA A 62 -33.59 19.12 11.64
CA ALA A 62 -32.33 19.67 12.16
C ALA A 62 -31.77 18.88 13.35
N GLY A 63 -32.64 18.35 14.24
CA GLY A 63 -32.22 17.54 15.39
C GLY A 63 -31.69 16.15 14.98
N GLY A 64 -32.37 15.48 14.04
CA GLY A 64 -31.91 14.19 13.49
C GLY A 64 -30.64 14.33 12.66
N LEU A 65 -30.53 15.37 11.83
CA LEU A 65 -29.31 15.67 11.07
C LEU A 65 -28.12 16.00 11.98
N GLY A 66 -28.34 16.71 13.09
CA GLY A 66 -27.29 17.00 14.08
C GLY A 66 -26.77 15.73 14.78
N LEU A 67 -27.66 14.80 15.13
CA LEU A 67 -27.27 13.51 15.70
C LEU A 67 -26.47 12.67 14.71
N ILE A 68 -26.94 12.59 13.46
CA ILE A 68 -26.25 11.84 12.38
C ILE A 68 -24.88 12.46 12.09
N ALA A 69 -24.79 13.80 12.00
CA ALA A 69 -23.53 14.50 11.81
C ALA A 69 -22.57 14.28 12.99
N GLY A 70 -23.07 14.28 14.23
CA GLY A 70 -22.26 13.99 15.42
C GLY A 70 -21.71 12.57 15.42
N ILE A 71 -22.53 11.57 15.09
CA ILE A 71 -22.09 10.17 14.97
C ILE A 71 -21.07 10.02 13.83
N ALA A 72 -21.33 10.63 12.67
CA ALA A 72 -20.41 10.62 11.54
C ALA A 72 -19.06 11.27 11.90
N PHE A 73 -19.07 12.36 12.67
CA PHE A 73 -17.86 13.02 13.14
C PHE A 73 -17.05 12.16 14.12
N ILE A 74 -17.74 11.44 15.02
CA ILE A 74 -17.09 10.51 15.94
C ILE A 74 -16.46 9.35 15.16
N VAL A 75 -17.21 8.73 14.23
CA VAL A 75 -16.69 7.66 13.37
C VAL A 75 -15.51 8.16 12.54
N TRP A 76 -15.58 9.39 12.02
CA TRP A 76 -14.48 10.03 11.33
C TRP A 76 -13.26 10.12 12.25
N LEU A 77 -13.35 10.69 13.46
CA LEU A 77 -12.22 10.76 14.40
C LEU A 77 -11.60 9.38 14.74
N PHE A 78 -12.42 8.35 14.94
CA PHE A 78 -11.93 6.99 15.23
C PHE A 78 -11.28 6.31 14.01
N SER A 79 -11.60 6.74 12.78
CA SER A 79 -10.98 6.20 11.58
C SER A 79 -9.48 6.54 11.42
N GLY A 80 -8.96 7.45 12.25
CA GLY A 80 -7.54 7.82 12.29
C GLY A 80 -6.63 6.88 13.08
N ILE A 81 -7.17 5.80 13.67
CA ILE A 81 -6.36 4.79 14.38
C ILE A 81 -5.70 3.88 13.35
N TYR A 82 -4.38 3.72 13.45
CA TYR A 82 -3.60 2.82 12.61
C TYR A 82 -2.52 2.11 13.42
N ILE A 83 -1.95 1.05 12.83
CA ILE A 83 -0.91 0.24 13.48
C ILE A 83 0.29 0.20 12.53
N VAL A 84 1.47 0.48 13.07
CA VAL A 84 2.74 0.35 12.35
C VAL A 84 3.39 -0.97 12.74
N ASP A 85 3.71 -1.78 11.73
CA ASP A 85 4.37 -3.07 11.91
C ASP A 85 5.82 -2.91 12.43
N ALA A 86 6.32 -3.96 13.07
CA ALA A 86 7.73 -4.04 13.45
C ALA A 86 8.64 -3.92 12.21
N GLY A 87 9.74 -3.17 12.33
CA GLY A 87 10.67 -2.90 11.23
C GLY A 87 10.18 -1.89 10.19
N THR A 88 8.99 -1.33 10.38
CA THR A 88 8.42 -0.26 9.55
C THR A 88 8.37 1.05 10.33
N ARG A 89 8.48 2.16 9.61
CA ARG A 89 8.30 3.52 10.15
C ARG A 89 7.16 4.20 9.42
N GLY A 90 6.20 4.72 10.18
CA GLY A 90 5.09 5.48 9.61
C GLY A 90 5.46 6.96 9.52
N VAL A 91 5.63 7.48 8.32
CA VAL A 91 5.90 8.89 8.07
C VAL A 91 4.55 9.61 7.97
N VAL A 92 4.25 10.46 8.94
CA VAL A 92 3.00 11.21 9.03
C VAL A 92 3.18 12.55 8.32
N MET A 93 2.31 12.80 7.36
CA MET A 93 2.24 14.01 6.56
C MET A 93 0.95 14.75 6.88
N ARG A 94 1.05 16.05 7.15
CA ARG A 94 -0.10 16.94 7.31
C ARG A 94 -0.19 17.86 6.10
N PHE A 95 -1.26 17.76 5.31
CA PHE A 95 -1.41 18.47 4.04
C PHE A 95 -0.19 18.35 3.11
N GLY A 96 0.52 17.21 3.16
CA GLY A 96 1.73 16.95 2.37
C GLY A 96 3.04 17.47 2.98
N ALA A 97 3.01 18.15 4.13
CA ALA A 97 4.22 18.51 4.86
C ALA A 97 4.56 17.44 5.91
N TYR A 98 5.84 17.07 6.01
CA TYR A 98 6.34 16.18 7.06
C TYR A 98 6.03 16.74 8.45
N THR A 99 5.47 15.91 9.33
CA THR A 99 5.18 16.28 10.72
C THR A 99 5.95 15.40 11.69
N GLU A 100 5.81 14.08 11.59
CA GLU A 100 6.38 13.15 12.56
C GLU A 100 6.69 11.79 11.92
N THR A 101 7.69 11.11 12.46
CA THR A 101 7.99 9.70 12.17
C THR A 101 7.57 8.82 13.34
N THR A 102 6.57 7.98 13.12
CA THR A 102 6.03 7.05 14.12
C THR A 102 6.81 5.74 14.17
N MET A 103 7.05 5.26 15.39
CA MET A 103 7.71 3.98 15.67
C MET A 103 6.70 2.82 15.60
N PRO A 104 7.14 1.54 15.56
CA PRO A 104 6.22 0.40 15.59
C PRO A 104 5.24 0.45 16.78
N GLY A 105 3.95 0.20 16.52
CA GLY A 105 2.90 0.26 17.53
C GLY A 105 1.60 0.90 17.04
N PRO A 106 0.57 0.95 17.91
CA PRO A 106 -0.68 1.63 17.63
C PRO A 106 -0.50 3.14 17.76
N HIS A 107 -0.93 3.87 16.73
CA HIS A 107 -0.88 5.32 16.67
C HIS A 107 -2.23 5.88 16.23
N TRP A 108 -2.42 7.17 16.47
CA TRP A 108 -3.60 7.90 16.04
C TRP A 108 -3.18 9.15 15.31
N HIS A 109 -3.75 9.37 14.12
CA HIS A 109 -3.55 10.58 13.34
C HIS A 109 -4.92 11.20 12.99
N PHE A 110 -4.92 12.46 12.56
CA PHE A 110 -6.14 13.08 12.05
C PHE A 110 -6.57 12.39 10.75
N PRO A 111 -7.82 11.93 10.64
CA PRO A 111 -8.27 11.22 9.45
C PRO A 111 -8.18 12.06 8.18
N TYR A 112 -8.23 11.39 7.03
CA TYR A 112 -8.27 12.05 5.73
C TYR A 112 -9.37 13.14 5.72
N PRO A 113 -9.09 14.36 5.20
CA PRO A 113 -7.97 14.76 4.34
C PRO A 113 -6.79 15.46 5.04
N ILE A 114 -6.77 15.54 6.37
CA ILE A 114 -5.81 16.40 7.10
C ILE A 114 -4.43 15.76 7.15
N GLU A 115 -4.36 14.50 7.59
CA GLU A 115 -3.11 13.74 7.67
C GLU A 115 -3.16 12.47 6.82
N GLN A 116 -1.98 12.09 6.33
CA GLN A 116 -1.73 10.87 5.57
C GLN A 116 -0.51 10.17 6.18
N VAL A 117 -0.53 8.84 6.20
CA VAL A 117 0.57 8.04 6.73
C VAL A 117 1.14 7.20 5.61
N GLU A 118 2.45 7.28 5.43
CA GLU A 118 3.20 6.41 4.54
C GLU A 118 4.10 5.47 5.34
N ASN A 119 3.86 4.18 5.21
CA ASN A 119 4.59 3.14 5.94
C ASN A 119 5.80 2.68 5.12
N VAL A 120 7.00 2.98 5.59
CA VAL A 120 8.26 2.63 4.93
C VAL A 120 8.98 1.54 5.74
N ASN A 121 9.20 0.38 5.12
CA ASN A 121 9.93 -0.70 5.75
C ASN A 121 11.45 -0.44 5.69
N VAL A 122 12.03 -0.16 6.86
CA VAL A 122 13.45 0.18 7.03
C VAL A 122 14.32 -1.05 7.27
N GLU A 123 13.75 -2.14 7.80
CA GLU A 123 14.49 -3.40 8.07
C GLU A 123 14.53 -4.33 6.84
N GLN A 124 13.64 -4.13 5.87
CA GLN A 124 13.60 -4.92 4.66
C GLN A 124 14.84 -4.66 3.81
N ARG A 125 15.65 -5.71 3.64
CA ARG A 125 16.76 -5.72 2.69
C ARG A 125 16.22 -5.88 1.27
N ARG A 126 16.50 -4.90 0.41
CA ARG A 126 16.10 -4.85 -0.99
C ARG A 126 17.34 -5.05 -1.88
N PHE A 127 17.10 -5.47 -3.12
CA PHE A 127 18.16 -5.69 -4.09
C PHE A 127 17.90 -4.86 -5.34
N VAL A 128 18.96 -4.26 -5.89
CA VAL A 128 18.97 -3.69 -7.25
C VAL A 128 19.93 -4.49 -8.10
N GLU A 129 19.46 -4.91 -9.27
CA GLU A 129 20.22 -5.68 -10.24
C GLU A 129 20.74 -4.77 -11.34
N ILE A 130 22.00 -4.95 -11.73
CA ILE A 130 22.68 -4.13 -12.73
C ILE A 130 23.42 -5.05 -13.69
N GLY A 131 23.23 -4.79 -14.98
CA GLY A 131 23.81 -5.63 -16.05
C GLY A 131 23.00 -6.90 -16.33
N TYR A 132 21.97 -7.18 -15.53
CA TYR A 132 21.02 -8.27 -15.77
C TYR A 132 19.64 -7.94 -15.20
N ARG A 133 18.66 -8.73 -15.62
CA ARG A 133 17.32 -8.78 -15.02
C ARG A 133 16.97 -10.23 -14.73
N SER A 134 16.74 -10.56 -13.46
CA SER A 134 16.14 -11.83 -13.05
C SER A 134 14.72 -11.91 -13.59
N GLY A 135 14.45 -12.86 -14.48
CA GLY A 135 13.07 -13.23 -14.81
C GLY A 135 12.43 -13.91 -13.60
N THR A 136 11.13 -13.72 -13.40
CA THR A 136 10.36 -14.46 -12.39
C THR A 136 10.45 -15.96 -12.71
N GLY A 137 11.04 -16.77 -11.80
CA GLY A 137 11.03 -18.24 -11.94
C GLY A 137 12.36 -18.93 -12.28
N GLY A 138 13.53 -18.32 -12.01
CA GLY A 138 14.82 -19.02 -12.14
C GLY A 138 15.31 -19.20 -13.58
N GLN A 139 14.69 -18.50 -14.54
CA GLN A 139 15.21 -18.40 -15.91
C GLN A 139 16.46 -17.53 -15.95
N ALA A 140 17.43 -17.93 -16.78
CA ALA A 140 18.68 -17.20 -16.99
C ALA A 140 18.39 -15.71 -17.21
N GLY A 141 18.88 -14.88 -16.29
CA GLY A 141 18.60 -13.46 -16.30
C GLY A 141 19.05 -12.83 -17.61
N LEU A 142 18.18 -12.02 -18.23
CA LEU A 142 18.50 -11.37 -19.49
C LEU A 142 19.64 -10.38 -19.23
N THR A 143 20.79 -10.57 -19.89
CA THR A 143 21.91 -9.63 -19.81
C THR A 143 21.47 -8.31 -20.43
N VAL A 144 21.67 -7.20 -19.72
CA VAL A 144 21.44 -5.86 -20.25
C VAL A 144 22.78 -5.30 -20.67
N GLU A 145 23.16 -5.52 -21.93
CA GLU A 145 24.49 -5.18 -22.46
C GLU A 145 24.91 -3.73 -22.18
N ARG A 146 23.97 -2.78 -22.28
CA ARG A 146 24.21 -1.35 -22.00
C ARG A 146 24.67 -1.06 -20.57
N GLU A 147 24.25 -1.90 -19.63
CA GLU A 147 24.60 -1.80 -18.21
C GLU A 147 25.80 -2.68 -17.87
N ALA A 148 25.96 -3.81 -18.56
CA ALA A 148 26.93 -4.84 -18.24
C ALA A 148 28.29 -4.64 -18.92
N LEU A 149 28.33 -4.11 -20.15
CA LEU A 149 29.57 -3.96 -20.92
C LEU A 149 30.37 -2.75 -20.44
N MET A 150 31.62 -2.99 -20.04
CA MET A 150 32.53 -1.96 -19.54
C MET A 150 33.93 -2.14 -20.10
N LEU A 151 34.61 -1.02 -20.31
CA LEU A 151 36.02 -0.98 -20.73
C LEU A 151 36.91 -0.92 -19.48
N THR A 152 37.91 -1.78 -19.42
CA THR A 152 38.92 -1.79 -18.36
C THR A 152 40.09 -0.86 -18.71
N LYS A 153 41.00 -0.67 -17.75
CA LYS A 153 42.20 0.18 -17.92
C LYS A 153 43.11 -0.27 -19.07
N ASP A 154 43.15 -1.58 -19.32
CA ASP A 154 43.94 -2.27 -20.35
C ASP A 154 43.18 -2.45 -21.68
N GLU A 155 42.15 -1.62 -21.92
CA GLU A 155 41.39 -1.58 -23.18
C GLU A 155 40.62 -2.87 -23.50
N ASN A 156 40.41 -3.73 -22.50
CA ASN A 156 39.61 -4.94 -22.63
C ASN A 156 38.14 -4.67 -22.29
N ILE A 157 37.24 -5.37 -22.97
CA ILE A 157 35.81 -5.30 -22.70
C ILE A 157 35.43 -6.44 -21.77
N VAL A 158 34.74 -6.12 -20.68
CA VAL A 158 34.22 -7.10 -19.71
C VAL A 158 32.72 -6.94 -19.54
N ASN A 159 32.01 -8.05 -19.39
CA ASN A 159 30.61 -8.10 -19.01
C ASN A 159 30.53 -8.24 -17.49
N VAL A 160 29.94 -7.27 -16.81
CA VAL A 160 29.91 -7.16 -15.35
C VAL A 160 28.47 -7.20 -14.87
N LYS A 161 28.16 -8.19 -14.03
CA LYS A 161 26.85 -8.32 -13.38
C LYS A 161 27.00 -8.11 -11.88
N LEU A 162 26.21 -7.20 -11.32
CA LEU A 162 26.20 -6.96 -9.89
C LEU A 162 24.79 -6.88 -9.30
N ALA A 163 24.70 -7.32 -8.05
CA ALA A 163 23.53 -7.14 -7.21
C ALA A 163 23.91 -6.26 -6.02
N VAL A 164 23.24 -5.11 -5.89
CA VAL A 164 23.42 -4.20 -4.76
C VAL A 164 22.33 -4.49 -3.74
N GLN A 165 22.73 -4.86 -2.53
CA GLN A 165 21.84 -5.00 -1.40
C GLN A 165 21.82 -3.70 -0.59
N TYR A 166 20.62 -3.18 -0.34
CA TYR A 166 20.43 -1.94 0.39
C TYR A 166 19.26 -2.02 1.36
N GLN A 167 19.26 -1.11 2.32
CA GLN A 167 18.17 -0.88 3.26
C GLN A 167 17.94 0.62 3.42
N ILE A 168 16.73 0.99 3.83
CA ILE A 168 16.39 2.40 4.05
C ILE A 168 16.86 2.77 5.45
N SER A 169 17.77 3.74 5.56
CA SER A 169 18.28 4.23 6.85
C SER A 169 17.42 5.35 7.41
N ASP A 170 16.97 6.27 6.55
CA ASP A 170 16.14 7.40 6.92
C ASP A 170 14.91 7.46 6.00
N PRO A 171 13.70 7.13 6.52
CA PRO A 171 12.49 7.11 5.72
C PRO A 171 12.01 8.51 5.32
N VAL A 172 12.39 9.56 6.05
CA VAL A 172 12.01 10.94 5.72
C VAL A 172 12.77 11.36 4.48
N LYS A 173 14.10 11.23 4.52
CA LYS A 173 14.98 11.52 3.39
C LYS A 173 14.61 10.71 2.14
N TYR A 174 14.31 9.42 2.33
CA TYR A 174 13.89 8.53 1.25
C TYR A 174 12.61 8.98 0.52
N LEU A 175 11.66 9.58 1.24
CA LEU A 175 10.39 10.02 0.66
C LEU A 175 10.43 11.45 0.11
N PHE A 176 11.18 12.36 0.74
CA PHE A 176 11.09 13.80 0.43
C PHE A 176 12.27 14.34 -0.37
N ASP A 177 13.49 13.83 -0.19
CA ASP A 177 14.67 14.45 -0.78
C ASP A 177 14.80 14.11 -2.27
N VAL A 178 14.41 12.89 -2.66
CA VAL A 178 14.50 12.41 -4.04
C VAL A 178 13.21 11.74 -4.50
N ARG A 179 12.73 12.16 -5.67
CA ARG A 179 11.47 11.67 -6.26
C ARG A 179 11.47 10.18 -6.62
N GLN A 180 12.60 9.65 -7.09
CA GLN A 180 12.73 8.25 -7.52
C GLN A 180 14.02 7.65 -6.96
N PRO A 181 14.05 7.31 -5.65
CA PRO A 181 15.27 6.89 -4.97
C PRO A 181 15.88 5.62 -5.57
N GLU A 182 15.05 4.64 -5.97
CA GLU A 182 15.52 3.40 -6.60
C GLU A 182 16.19 3.63 -7.97
N ALA A 183 15.64 4.54 -8.78
CA ALA A 183 16.22 4.88 -10.08
C ALA A 183 17.57 5.59 -9.91
N VAL A 184 17.67 6.50 -8.94
CA VAL A 184 18.94 7.18 -8.63
C VAL A 184 19.96 6.21 -8.06
N LEU A 185 19.56 5.31 -7.16
CA LEU A 185 20.43 4.25 -6.64
C LEU A 185 21.02 3.41 -7.78
N LYS A 186 20.19 3.02 -8.76
CA LYS A 186 20.64 2.27 -9.94
C LYS A 186 21.66 3.07 -10.77
N GLN A 187 21.40 4.35 -11.03
CA GLN A 187 22.32 5.22 -11.77
C GLN A 187 23.65 5.43 -11.04
N VAL A 188 23.61 5.64 -9.72
CA VAL A 188 24.80 5.78 -8.87
C VAL A 188 25.63 4.51 -8.90
N ALA A 189 24.98 3.35 -8.82
CA ALA A 189 25.65 2.06 -8.87
C ALA A 189 26.28 1.79 -10.25
N GLU A 190 25.57 2.06 -11.35
CA GLU A 190 26.13 1.98 -12.71
C GLU A 190 27.35 2.89 -12.89
N SER A 191 27.29 4.11 -12.36
CA SER A 191 28.40 5.07 -12.40
C SER A 191 29.60 4.62 -11.57
N ALA A 192 29.36 4.17 -10.32
CA ALA A 192 30.42 3.75 -9.41
C ALA A 192 31.16 2.51 -9.91
N VAL A 193 30.42 1.53 -10.44
CA VAL A 193 31.02 0.32 -11.02
C VAL A 193 31.86 0.69 -12.25
N ARG A 194 31.31 1.52 -13.15
CA ARG A 194 32.03 1.97 -14.35
C ARG A 194 33.31 2.74 -14.00
N GLU A 195 33.29 3.56 -12.95
CA GLU A 195 34.46 4.26 -12.45
C GLU A 195 35.55 3.31 -11.93
N VAL A 196 35.17 2.33 -11.11
CA VAL A 196 36.12 1.40 -10.49
C VAL A 196 36.72 0.45 -11.54
N ILE A 197 35.89 -0.07 -12.45
CA ILE A 197 36.31 -1.01 -13.49
C ILE A 197 37.17 -0.32 -14.54
N GLY A 198 36.83 0.90 -14.97
CA GLY A 198 37.66 1.68 -15.89
C GLY A 198 39.05 2.02 -15.35
N LYS A 199 39.24 1.99 -14.02
CA LYS A 199 40.54 2.18 -13.36
C LYS A 199 41.27 0.86 -13.06
N SER A 200 40.63 -0.28 -13.26
CA SER A 200 41.14 -1.62 -12.94
C SER A 200 41.53 -2.37 -14.21
N GLN A 201 42.51 -3.27 -14.11
CA GLN A 201 42.86 -4.17 -15.21
C GLN A 201 41.88 -5.35 -15.25
N MET A 202 41.66 -5.93 -16.43
CA MET A 202 40.75 -7.08 -16.60
C MET A 202 41.09 -8.24 -15.66
N ASP A 203 42.35 -8.68 -15.63
CA ASP A 203 42.76 -9.84 -14.82
C ASP A 203 42.49 -9.64 -13.32
N PHE A 204 42.69 -8.41 -12.83
CA PHE A 204 42.39 -8.02 -11.46
C PHE A 204 40.90 -8.12 -11.15
N VAL A 205 40.03 -7.65 -12.06
CA VAL A 205 38.57 -7.70 -11.88
C VAL A 205 38.05 -9.13 -11.96
N LEU A 206 38.65 -10.00 -12.77
CA LEU A 206 38.20 -11.39 -12.97
C LEU A 206 38.66 -12.35 -11.86
N LYS A 207 39.85 -12.11 -11.27
CA LYS A 207 40.49 -13.04 -10.32
C LYS A 207 40.54 -12.48 -8.90
N GLU A 208 41.70 -11.97 -8.51
CA GLU A 208 42.07 -11.71 -7.10
C GLU A 208 41.48 -10.40 -6.56
N GLY A 209 41.19 -9.45 -7.44
CA GLY A 209 40.74 -8.10 -7.08
C GLY A 209 39.24 -7.97 -6.84
N ARG A 210 38.44 -9.03 -6.98
CA ARG A 210 36.96 -8.97 -6.88
C ARG A 210 36.50 -8.33 -5.57
N ALA A 211 37.10 -8.72 -4.44
CA ALA A 211 36.74 -8.18 -3.13
C ALA A 211 37.13 -6.69 -2.98
N ASP A 212 38.27 -6.26 -3.53
CA ASP A 212 38.71 -4.86 -3.50
C ASP A 212 37.82 -3.99 -4.41
N VAL A 213 37.49 -4.47 -5.61
CA VAL A 213 36.55 -3.82 -6.52
C VAL A 213 35.19 -3.61 -5.84
N VAL A 214 34.63 -4.66 -5.24
CA VAL A 214 33.37 -4.60 -4.48
C VAL A 214 33.44 -3.57 -3.35
N SER A 215 34.51 -3.57 -2.57
CA SER A 215 34.72 -2.62 -1.47
C SER A 215 34.78 -1.18 -1.96
N ARG A 216 35.52 -0.91 -3.05
CA ARG A 216 35.63 0.42 -3.67
C ARG A 216 34.30 0.89 -4.25
N VAL A 217 33.57 0.00 -4.93
CA VAL A 217 32.24 0.30 -5.46
C VAL A 217 31.29 0.66 -4.33
N LYS A 218 31.20 -0.17 -3.27
CA LYS A 218 30.37 0.09 -2.10
C LYS A 218 30.70 1.45 -1.46
N LYS A 219 31.98 1.77 -1.30
CA LYS A 219 32.41 3.06 -0.73
C LYS A 219 32.05 4.25 -1.62
N SER A 220 32.28 4.15 -2.94
CA SER A 220 31.94 5.20 -3.90
C SER A 220 30.44 5.43 -3.97
N MET A 221 29.65 4.35 -3.99
CA MET A 221 28.20 4.40 -3.94
C MET A 221 27.70 5.07 -2.66
N GLN A 222 28.14 4.61 -1.49
CA GLN A 222 27.69 5.19 -0.22
C GLN A 222 28.03 6.68 -0.15
N SER A 223 29.24 7.08 -0.53
CA SER A 223 29.63 8.49 -0.53
C SER A 223 28.77 9.37 -1.45
N THR A 224 28.30 8.80 -2.58
CA THR A 224 27.44 9.52 -3.53
C THR A 224 26.00 9.58 -3.02
N LEU A 225 25.47 8.49 -2.46
CA LEU A 225 24.14 8.44 -1.87
C LEU A 225 24.02 9.36 -0.65
N ASP A 226 25.06 9.43 0.17
CA ASP A 226 25.14 10.34 1.32
C ASP A 226 25.13 11.80 0.86
N ARG A 227 25.81 12.13 -0.25
CA ARG A 227 25.81 13.48 -0.84
C ARG A 227 24.45 13.89 -1.37
N TYR A 228 23.69 12.94 -1.92
CA TYR A 228 22.32 13.18 -2.38
C TYR A 228 21.30 13.09 -1.26
N GLU A 229 21.74 12.78 -0.03
CA GLU A 229 20.88 12.65 1.14
C GLU A 229 19.70 11.71 0.92
N ILE A 230 19.85 10.62 0.17
CA ILE A 230 18.70 9.76 -0.22
C ILE A 230 18.15 8.92 0.95
N GLY A 231 18.87 8.84 2.07
CA GLY A 231 18.45 8.01 3.21
C GLY A 231 18.55 6.51 2.95
N ILE A 232 19.45 6.09 2.05
CA ILE A 232 19.73 4.68 1.74
C ILE A 232 21.10 4.28 2.30
N LEU A 233 21.15 3.11 2.93
CA LEU A 233 22.38 2.45 3.34
C LEU A 233 22.65 1.24 2.44
N VAL A 234 23.84 1.20 1.83
CA VAL A 234 24.31 0.05 1.05
C VAL A 234 24.83 -1.01 2.01
N SER A 235 24.07 -2.09 2.19
CA SER A 235 24.44 -3.20 3.05
C SER A 235 25.57 -4.02 2.44
N ASP A 236 25.42 -4.42 1.18
CA ASP A 236 26.39 -5.26 0.49
C ASP A 236 26.35 -5.05 -1.03
N VAL A 237 27.44 -5.41 -1.70
CA VAL A 237 27.54 -5.38 -3.17
C VAL A 237 28.12 -6.72 -3.60
N ASN A 238 27.35 -7.49 -4.35
CA ASN A 238 27.77 -8.80 -4.83
C ASN A 238 28.08 -8.75 -6.32
N LEU A 239 29.32 -9.05 -6.69
CA LEU A 239 29.78 -9.20 -8.07
C LEU A 239 29.60 -10.66 -8.49
N GLN A 240 28.48 -10.97 -9.17
CA GLN A 240 28.09 -12.35 -9.49
C GLN A 240 29.12 -13.02 -10.40
N ASP A 241 29.26 -12.52 -11.62
CA ASP A 241 30.26 -12.98 -12.58
C ASP A 241 30.65 -11.85 -13.52
N ALA A 242 31.96 -11.65 -13.64
CA ALA A 242 32.54 -10.86 -14.71
C ALA A 242 33.05 -11.86 -15.77
N GLN A 243 32.56 -11.77 -17.00
CA GLN A 243 32.93 -12.69 -18.08
C GLN A 243 33.31 -11.89 -19.33
N PRO A 244 34.18 -12.42 -20.21
CA PRO A 244 34.35 -11.85 -21.53
C PRO A 244 33.02 -11.82 -22.30
N PRO A 245 32.80 -10.88 -23.24
CA PRO A 245 31.64 -10.89 -24.12
C PRO A 245 31.46 -12.24 -24.82
N GLU A 246 30.22 -12.66 -25.05
CA GLU A 246 29.91 -13.99 -25.63
C GLU A 246 30.61 -14.20 -26.98
N GLU A 247 30.80 -13.12 -27.74
CA GLU A 247 31.45 -13.10 -29.05
C GLU A 247 32.91 -13.55 -29.01
N VAL A 248 33.61 -13.36 -27.88
CA VAL A 248 35.05 -13.66 -27.74
C VAL A 248 35.37 -14.75 -26.73
N GLN A 249 34.38 -15.27 -26.00
CA GLN A 249 34.57 -16.33 -25.01
C GLN A 249 35.22 -17.59 -25.60
N ALA A 250 34.84 -17.98 -26.82
CA ALA A 250 35.39 -19.17 -27.47
C ALA A 250 36.90 -19.06 -27.69
N ALA A 251 37.37 -17.92 -28.21
CA ALA A 251 38.79 -17.68 -28.49
C ALA A 251 39.65 -17.60 -27.21
N PHE A 252 39.12 -16.98 -26.15
CA PHE A 252 39.80 -16.94 -24.85
C PHE A 252 39.86 -18.32 -24.18
N SER A 253 38.79 -19.11 -24.27
CA SER A 253 38.75 -20.45 -23.68
C SER A 253 39.74 -21.41 -24.35
N ASP A 254 40.04 -21.20 -25.62
CA ASP A 254 40.98 -22.02 -26.40
C ASP A 254 42.44 -21.66 -26.04
N ALA A 255 42.76 -20.37 -25.93
CA ALA A 255 44.09 -19.90 -25.53
C ALA A 255 44.50 -20.27 -24.09
N ILE A 256 43.53 -20.50 -23.19
CA ILE A 256 43.79 -20.96 -21.82
C ILE A 256 43.95 -22.49 -21.75
N LYS A 257 43.38 -23.23 -22.72
CA LYS A 257 43.47 -24.70 -22.79
C LYS A 257 44.72 -25.20 -23.51
N ALA A 258 45.32 -24.38 -24.39
CA ALA A 258 46.57 -24.65 -25.09
C ALA A 258 47.80 -24.37 -24.21
#